data_AF-A0A973AR58-F1
#
_entry.id   AF-A0A973AR58-F1
#
_cell.length_a   1.000
_cell.length_b   1.000
_cell.length_c   1.000
_cell.angle_alpha   90.00
_cell.angle_beta   90.00
_cell.angle_gamma   90.00
#
_symmetry.space_group_name_H-M   'P 1'
#
loop_
_entity.id
_entity.type
_entity.pdbx_description
1 polymer ?
#
loop_
_entity_poly.entity_id
_entity_poly.type
_entity_poly.pdbx_seq_one_letter_code
_entity_poly.pdbx_strand_id
1 'polypeptide(L)'
;TVEQGSLAKSDNTIEFKLVFNGKSLNVIYSGDPGGVFQECISVVAHGRLVNGVLESNRIEVKHSNEYEAKNKDRLENSGSAACSQVQG
;
A
#
# COMPACT_ATOMS: atom_id res chain seq x y z
N THR A 1 -3.17 10.30 6.58
CA THR A 1 -3.03 10.07 5.13
C THR A 1 -1.61 10.37 4.72
N VAL A 2 -1.05 9.61 3.78
CA VAL A 2 0.26 9.92 3.18
C VAL A 2 0.14 11.14 2.29
N GLU A 3 0.95 12.18 2.52
CA GLU A 3 0.98 13.40 1.71
C GLU A 3 1.50 13.10 0.30
N GLN A 4 0.85 13.67 -0.71
CA GLN A 4 1.25 13.52 -2.12
C GLN A 4 2.61 14.18 -2.37
N GLY A 5 3.49 13.50 -3.11
CA GLY A 5 4.85 13.93 -3.39
C GLY A 5 5.80 13.88 -2.18
N SER A 6 5.37 13.31 -1.05
CA SER A 6 6.21 13.20 0.15
C SER A 6 6.97 11.88 0.24
N LEU A 7 6.61 10.89 -0.59
CA LEU A 7 7.18 9.57 -0.56
C LEU A 7 8.58 9.55 -1.18
N ALA A 8 9.59 9.37 -0.33
CA ALA A 8 10.96 9.14 -0.74
C ALA A 8 11.38 7.72 -0.36
N LYS A 9 11.99 7.00 -1.31
CA LYS A 9 12.62 5.71 -1.05
C LYS A 9 14.12 5.92 -0.93
N SER A 10 14.68 5.52 0.21
CA SER A 10 16.12 5.38 0.45
C SER A 10 16.44 3.88 0.51
N ASP A 11 17.73 3.51 0.44
CA ASP A 11 18.17 2.12 0.25
C ASP A 11 17.43 1.10 1.11
N ASN A 12 17.27 1.37 2.41
CA ASN A 12 16.67 0.45 3.38
C ASN A 12 15.48 1.04 4.14
N THR A 13 15.05 2.26 3.79
CA THR A 13 14.01 3.00 4.50
C THR A 13 13.12 3.75 3.53
N ILE A 14 11.90 4.00 3.99
CA ILE A 14 10.92 4.81 3.28
C ILE A 14 10.54 5.98 4.15
N GLU A 15 10.65 7.16 3.58
CA GLU A 15 10.35 8.41 4.24
C GLU A 15 9.10 9.01 3.61
N PHE A 16 8.17 9.45 4.45
CA PHE A 16 6.95 10.10 3.99
C PHE A 16 6.37 10.99 5.07
N LYS A 17 5.48 11.90 4.67
CA LYS A 17 4.77 12.77 5.60
C LYS A 17 3.36 12.26 5.82
N LEU A 18 3.00 12.04 7.09
CA LEU A 18 1.66 11.67 7.49
C LEU A 18 0.88 12.91 7.89
N VAL A 19 -0.26 13.16 7.25
CA VAL A 19 -1.18 14.25 7.59
C VAL A 19 -2.41 13.70 8.29
N PHE A 20 -2.76 14.28 9.42
CA PHE A 20 -3.97 13.96 10.18
C PHE A 20 -4.53 15.22 10.85
N ASN A 21 -5.81 15.54 10.63
CA ASN A 21 -6.50 16.71 11.17
C ASN A 21 -5.72 18.04 10.98
N GLY A 22 -5.15 18.25 9.78
CA GLY A 22 -4.38 19.45 9.45
C GLY A 22 -3.00 19.55 10.09
N LYS A 23 -2.55 18.52 10.81
CA LYS A 23 -1.19 18.41 11.34
C LYS A 23 -0.40 17.40 10.53
N SER A 24 0.89 17.64 10.39
CA SER A 24 1.80 16.77 9.63
C SER A 24 2.90 16.22 10.53
N LEU A 25 3.30 14.98 10.28
CA LEU A 25 4.36 14.27 11.00
C LEU A 25 5.26 13.55 10.01
N ASN A 26 6.57 13.69 10.16
CA ASN A 26 7.54 12.95 9.35
C ASN A 26 7.64 11.51 9.87
N VAL A 27 7.65 10.55 8.95
CA VAL A 27 7.73 9.12 9.26
C VAL A 27 8.90 8.52 8.48
N ILE A 28 9.74 7.75 9.18
CA ILE A 28 10.78 6.92 8.58
C ILE A 28 10.39 5.48 8.86
N TYR A 29 10.17 4.69 7.82
CA TYR A 29 9.80 3.28 7.91
C TYR A 29 10.96 2.41 7.47
N SER A 30 11.47 1.59 8.40
CA SER A 30 12.52 0.61 8.13
C SER A 30 11.87 -0.75 7.85
N GLY A 31 11.46 -0.97 6.60
CA GLY A 31 10.86 -2.23 6.16
C GLY A 31 10.43 -2.20 4.70
N ASP A 32 10.07 -3.36 4.16
CA ASP A 32 9.44 -3.44 2.85
C ASP A 32 7.94 -3.12 2.99
N PRO A 33 7.42 -2.09 2.33
CA PRO A 33 6.00 -1.74 2.41
C PRO A 33 5.13 -2.60 1.47
N GLY A 34 5.75 -3.46 0.63
CA GLY A 34 5.08 -4.20 -0.43
C GLY A 34 4.54 -3.30 -1.55
N GLY A 35 3.93 -3.92 -2.57
CA GLY A 35 3.42 -3.21 -3.77
C GLY A 35 2.15 -2.38 -3.57
N VAL A 36 1.59 -2.44 -2.36
CA VAL A 36 0.27 -1.90 -2.04
C VAL A 36 0.35 -0.50 -1.40
N PHE A 37 1.53 -0.13 -0.89
CA PHE A 37 1.77 1.18 -0.30
C PHE A 37 2.04 2.24 -1.36
N GLN A 38 1.23 3.31 -1.32
CA GLN A 38 1.24 4.43 -2.26
C GLN A 38 0.92 5.73 -1.52
N GLU A 39 1.13 6.86 -2.18
CA GLU A 39 0.69 8.16 -1.68
C GLU A 39 -0.83 8.29 -1.71
N CYS A 40 -1.39 9.29 -1.03
CA CYS A 40 -2.84 9.57 -0.99
C CYS A 40 -3.70 8.48 -0.33
N ILE A 41 -3.12 7.43 0.24
CA ILE A 41 -3.85 6.41 0.99
C ILE A 41 -3.79 6.64 2.49
N SER A 42 -4.79 6.10 3.18
CA SER A 42 -4.83 6.12 4.65
C SER A 42 -4.01 4.96 5.20
N VAL A 43 -3.04 5.29 6.05
CA VAL A 43 -2.17 4.30 6.70
C VAL A 43 -2.12 4.54 8.19
N VAL A 44 -1.84 3.48 8.94
CA VAL A 44 -1.50 3.52 10.36
C VAL A 44 -0.05 3.09 10.49
N ALA A 45 0.78 3.97 11.05
CA ALA A 45 2.19 3.69 11.32
C ALA A 45 2.37 3.43 12.81
N HIS A 46 3.05 2.33 13.14
CA HIS A 46 3.43 1.96 14.50
C HIS A 46 4.93 2.12 14.68
N GLY A 47 5.34 2.72 15.79
CA GLY A 47 6.74 3.04 16.00
C GLY A 47 6.99 3.91 17.22
N ARG A 48 8.17 4.55 17.22
CA ARG A 48 8.62 5.42 18.29
C ARG A 48 8.83 6.84 17.76
N LEU A 49 8.41 7.83 18.54
CA LEU A 49 8.69 9.23 18.24
C LEU A 49 10.09 9.59 18.78
N VAL A 50 10.99 10.00 17.89
CA VAL A 50 12.36 10.42 18.18
C VAL A 50 12.61 11.77 17.51
N ASN A 51 12.92 12.81 18.29
CA ASN A 51 13.22 14.16 17.77
C ASN A 51 12.16 14.72 16.80
N GLY A 52 10.88 14.39 17.01
CA GLY A 52 9.78 14.86 16.15
C GLY A 52 9.59 14.05 14.86
N VAL A 53 10.32 12.95 14.68
CA VAL A 53 10.16 12.00 13.59
C VAL A 53 9.63 10.68 14.16
N LEU A 54 8.67 10.07 13.48
CA LEU A 54 8.16 8.74 13.82
C LEU A 54 9.02 7.68 13.13
N GLU A 55 9.86 7.00 13.90
CA GLU A 55 10.58 5.80 13.46
C GLU A 55 9.61 4.61 13.52
N SER A 56 9.09 4.24 12.36
CA SER A 56 8.10 3.19 12.15
C SER A 56 8.77 1.86 11.82
N ASN A 57 8.31 0.80 12.48
CA ASN A 57 8.72 -0.58 12.19
C ASN A 57 7.57 -1.42 11.62
N ARG A 58 6.35 -0.88 11.57
CA ARG A 58 5.17 -1.53 10.99
C ARG A 58 4.20 -0.50 10.43
N ILE A 59 3.78 -0.72 9.18
CA ILE A 59 2.73 0.07 8.52
C ILE A 59 1.55 -0.85 8.22
N GLU A 60 0.36 -0.39 8.58
CA GLU A 60 -0.90 -0.99 8.17
C GLU A 60 -1.59 -0.06 7.18
N VAL A 61 -1.81 -0.56 5.97
CA VAL A 61 -2.51 0.21 4.95
C VAL A 61 -4.01 -0.06 5.09
N LYS A 62 -4.77 0.99 5.38
CA LYS A 62 -6.23 0.90 5.35
C LYS A 62 -6.67 1.02 3.91
N HIS A 63 -6.80 -0.12 3.24
CA HIS A 63 -7.64 -0.22 2.06
C HIS A 63 -9.08 -0.20 2.53
N SER A 64 -9.88 0.74 2.02
CA SER A 64 -11.28 0.41 1.79
C SER A 64 -11.27 -0.86 0.94
N ASN A 65 -11.89 -1.94 1.41
CA ASN A 65 -12.04 -3.20 0.69
C ASN A 65 -12.96 -3.03 -0.54
N GLU A 66 -12.80 -1.96 -1.30
CA GLU A 66 -13.48 -1.78 -2.57
C GLU A 66 -12.79 -2.68 -3.58
N TYR A 67 -13.29 -3.92 -3.61
CA TYR A 67 -12.96 -4.87 -4.64
C TYR A 67 -13.55 -4.34 -5.95
N GLU A 68 -12.77 -3.56 -6.70
CA GLU A 68 -13.09 -3.33 -8.10
C GLU A 68 -12.96 -4.66 -8.83
N ALA A 69 -14.07 -5.39 -8.93
CA ALA A 69 -14.19 -6.54 -9.80
C ALA A 69 -13.98 -6.05 -11.24
N LYS A 70 -12.73 -5.98 -11.68
CA LYS A 70 -12.33 -5.59 -13.04
C LYS A 70 -12.77 -6.57 -14.13
N ASN A 71 -13.72 -7.47 -13.83
CA ASN A 71 -14.27 -8.44 -14.76
C ASN A 71 -15.74 -8.74 -14.42
N LYS A 72 -16.65 -7.78 -14.61
CA LYS A 72 -18.09 -8.14 -14.75
C LYS A 72 -18.33 -9.00 -16.00
N ASP A 73 -17.48 -8.89 -17.02
CA ASP A 73 -17.58 -9.65 -18.27
C ASP A 73 -17.14 -11.13 -18.19
N ARG A 74 -16.42 -11.56 -17.14
CA ARG A 74 -15.94 -12.97 -17.07
C ARG A 74 -16.95 -13.97 -16.53
N LEU A 75 -18.13 -13.53 -16.08
CA LEU A 75 -19.14 -14.43 -15.52
C LEU A 75 -20.12 -14.98 -16.57
N GLU A 76 -20.08 -14.52 -17.83
CA GLU A 76 -20.97 -14.96 -18.92
C GLU A 76 -20.31 -15.96 -19.90
N ASN A 77 -19.21 -16.64 -19.52
CA ASN A 77 -18.66 -17.71 -20.37
C ASN A 77 -18.08 -18.89 -19.57
N SER A 78 -18.81 -19.34 -18.56
CA SER A 78 -18.59 -20.66 -17.94
C SER A 78 -19.17 -21.76 -18.84
N GLY A 79 -18.63 -21.88 -20.05
CA GLY A 79 -19.12 -22.83 -21.05
C GLY A 79 -18.28 -22.85 -22.33
N SER A 80 -17.01 -23.26 -22.25
CA SER A 80 -16.38 -24.22 -23.17
C SER A 80 -14.84 -24.12 -23.21
N ALA A 81 -14.23 -25.29 -23.04
CA ALA A 81 -12.95 -25.74 -23.60
C ALA A 81 -11.65 -24.99 -23.21
N ALA A 82 -10.93 -25.56 -22.24
CA ALA A 82 -9.46 -25.58 -22.26
C ALA A 82 -8.87 -26.77 -21.46
N CYS A 83 -9.34 -27.99 -21.75
CA CYS A 83 -8.52 -29.19 -21.59
C CYS A 83 -8.14 -29.66 -22.99
N SER A 84 -7.06 -29.13 -23.54
CA SER A 84 -6.34 -29.77 -24.62
C SER A 84 -4.92 -29.21 -24.66
N GLN A 85 -3.95 -30.09 -24.94
CA GLN A 85 -2.50 -29.85 -25.04
C GLN A 85 -1.68 -30.06 -23.75
N VAL A 86 -1.65 -31.30 -23.25
CA VAL A 86 -0.36 -31.90 -22.86
C VAL A 86 -0.12 -33.04 -23.84
N GLN A 87 0.82 -32.81 -24.74
CA GLN A 87 1.37 -33.77 -25.67
C GLN A 87 2.63 -34.35 -25.01
N GLY A 88 2.64 -35.67 -24.86
CA GLY A 88 3.70 -36.48 -24.28
C GLY A 88 3.23 -37.93 -24.25
#